data_AF-A0A3N1GRQ9-F1
#
_entry.id   AF-A0A3N1GRQ9-F1
#
_cell.length_a   1.000
_cell.length_b   1.000
_cell.length_c   1.000
_cell.angle_alpha   90.00
_cell.angle_beta   90.00
_cell.angle_gamma   90.00
#
_symmetry.space_group_name_H-M   'P 1'
#
loop_
_entity.id
_entity.type
_entity.pdbx_description
1 polymer ?
#
loop_
_entity_poly.entity_id
_entity_poly.type
_entity_poly.pdbx_seq_one_letter_code
_entity_poly.pdbx_strand_id
1 'polypeptide(L)'
;MELSFIDAYTLWRRVPYPPKGSTRELRDIRADLGEADEHASVVNAFVRTGVFRPSGADVLAELDNVIARADALCAEYSGSDLLAAREVHAYATLVAIVYQGFLKAGQPD
;
A
#
# COMPACT_ATOMS: atom_id res chain seq x y z
N MET A 1 -12.56 -2.36 -15.10
CA MET A 1 -11.30 -2.62 -15.83
C MET A 1 -10.26 -2.85 -14.76
N GLU A 2 -9.84 -4.10 -14.55
CA GLU A 2 -8.78 -4.39 -13.57
C GLU A 2 -7.46 -3.86 -14.14
N LEU A 3 -6.68 -3.14 -13.31
CA LEU A 3 -5.32 -2.75 -13.69
C LEU A 3 -4.46 -4.00 -13.78
N SER A 4 -3.65 -4.13 -14.84
CA SER A 4 -2.65 -5.18 -14.87
C SER A 4 -1.61 -4.97 -13.75
N PHE A 5 -0.90 -6.04 -13.35
CA PHE A 5 0.16 -5.94 -12.35
C PHE A 5 1.20 -4.86 -12.70
N ILE A 6 1.63 -4.78 -13.97
CA ILE A 6 2.62 -3.81 -14.42
C ILE A 6 2.07 -2.39 -14.43
N ASP A 7 0.80 -2.19 -14.76
CA ASP A 7 0.15 -0.87 -14.71
C ASP A 7 0.05 -0.38 -13.27
N ALA A 8 -0.42 -1.24 -12.35
CA ALA A 8 -0.50 -0.94 -10.93
C ALA A 8 0.89 -0.61 -10.34
N TYR A 9 1.91 -1.42 -10.68
CA TYR A 9 3.29 -1.16 -10.26
C TYR A 9 3.80 0.19 -10.77
N THR A 10 3.58 0.48 -12.06
CA THR A 10 4.01 1.74 -12.67
C THR A 10 3.33 2.94 -12.00
N LEU A 11 2.06 2.79 -11.63
CA LEU A 11 1.33 3.80 -10.88
C LEU A 11 1.92 3.99 -9.48
N TRP A 12 2.15 2.90 -8.73
CA TRP A 12 2.75 2.97 -7.38
C TRP A 12 4.11 3.68 -7.39
N ARG A 13 4.95 3.45 -8.41
CA ARG A 13 6.25 4.14 -8.56
C ARG A 13 6.14 5.65 -8.82
N ARG A 14 4.97 6.16 -9.21
CA ARG A 14 4.74 7.58 -9.55
C ARG A 14 3.92 8.31 -8.49
N VAL A 15 3.14 7.59 -7.69
CA VAL A 15 2.34 8.19 -6.64
C VAL A 15 3.25 8.56 -5.45
N PRO A 16 3.22 9.82 -4.98
CA PRO A 16 3.98 10.21 -3.80
C PRO A 16 3.43 9.49 -2.57
N TYR A 17 4.33 9.20 -1.62
CA TYR A 17 3.93 8.64 -0.34
C TYR A 17 3.01 9.63 0.42
N PRO A 18 1.97 9.16 1.14
CA PRO A 18 0.98 10.04 1.76
C PRO A 18 1.60 11.08 2.73
N PRO A 19 1.00 12.28 2.82
CA PRO A 19 1.44 13.34 3.71
C PRO A 19 1.21 12.95 5.17
N LYS A 20 1.89 13.67 6.05
CA LYS A 20 1.74 13.51 7.50
C LYS A 20 0.43 14.18 7.94
N GLY A 21 -0.45 13.42 8.59
CA GLY A 21 -1.66 13.97 9.22
C GLY A 21 -1.38 14.75 10.51
N SER A 22 -2.36 15.55 10.94
CA SER A 22 -2.21 16.42 12.12
C SER A 22 -2.44 15.67 13.44
N THR A 23 -3.22 14.58 13.40
CA THR A 23 -3.56 13.76 14.57
C THR A 23 -2.53 12.66 14.84
N ARG A 24 -2.59 12.05 16.03
CA ARG A 24 -1.70 10.94 16.38
C ARG A 24 -2.06 9.70 15.57
N GLU A 25 -3.35 9.43 15.46
CA GLU A 25 -3.93 8.29 14.76
C GLU A 25 -3.48 8.26 13.30
N LEU A 26 -3.48 9.41 12.62
CA LEU A 26 -2.98 9.55 11.25
C LEU A 26 -1.46 9.38 11.13
N ARG A 27 -0.70 9.74 12.16
CA ARG A 27 0.75 9.51 12.16
C ARG A 27 1.07 8.03 12.36
N ASP A 28 0.36 7.38 13.28
CA ASP A 28 0.58 5.98 13.63
C ASP A 28 0.21 5.10 12.43
N ILE A 29 -0.97 5.28 11.82
CA ILE A 29 -1.37 4.51 10.63
C ILE A 29 -0.45 4.76 9.42
N ARG A 30 0.09 5.97 9.28
CA ARG A 30 1.08 6.29 8.25
C ARG A 30 2.41 5.61 8.53
N ALA A 31 2.80 5.44 9.79
CA ALA A 31 4.02 4.69 10.12
C ALA A 31 3.84 3.21 9.78
N ASP A 32 2.68 2.63 10.12
CA ASP A 32 2.33 1.24 9.79
C ASP A 32 2.30 1.02 8.26
N LEU A 33 1.75 1.97 7.50
CA LEU A 33 1.84 1.94 6.03
C LEU A 33 3.29 1.96 5.54
N GLY A 34 4.19 2.62 6.25
CA GLY A 34 5.60 2.71 5.88
C GLY A 34 6.31 1.38 6.01
N GLU A 35 6.02 0.65 7.08
CA GLU A 35 6.52 -0.72 7.29
C GLU A 35 5.99 -1.68 6.21
N ALA A 36 4.69 -1.63 5.93
CA ALA A 36 4.09 -2.43 4.86
C ALA A 36 4.66 -2.10 3.47
N ASP A 37 4.90 -0.82 3.15
CA ASP A 37 5.52 -0.38 1.89
C ASP A 37 6.97 -0.87 1.76
N GLU A 38 7.73 -0.85 2.87
CA GLU A 38 9.08 -1.41 2.92
C GLU A 38 9.07 -2.91 2.66
N HIS A 39 8.17 -3.66 3.29
CA HIS A 39 8.00 -5.09 3.03
C HIS A 39 7.59 -5.36 1.57
N ALA A 40 6.71 -4.53 0.99
CA ALA A 40 6.31 -4.62 -0.41
C ALA A 40 7.43 -4.26 -1.40
N SER A 41 8.52 -3.63 -0.95
CA SER A 41 9.61 -3.18 -1.82
C SER A 41 10.31 -4.32 -2.59
N VAL A 42 10.15 -5.58 -2.16
CA VAL A 42 10.60 -6.79 -2.87
C VAL A 42 10.06 -6.88 -4.30
N VAL A 43 8.88 -6.30 -4.55
CA VAL A 43 8.27 -6.21 -5.89
C VAL A 43 9.19 -5.46 -6.86
N ASN A 44 9.93 -4.44 -6.40
CA ASN A 44 10.88 -3.70 -7.25
C ASN A 44 11.98 -4.62 -7.78
N ALA A 45 12.49 -5.53 -6.93
CA ALA A 45 13.50 -6.49 -7.34
C ALA A 45 12.94 -7.48 -8.37
N PHE A 46 11.72 -7.97 -8.16
CA PHE A 46 11.03 -8.84 -9.10
C PHE A 46 10.85 -8.18 -10.47
N VAL A 47 10.31 -6.96 -10.53
CA VAL A 47 10.10 -6.27 -11.82
C VAL A 47 11.43 -5.97 -12.52
N ARG A 48 12.49 -5.64 -11.77
CA ARG A 48 13.81 -5.32 -12.34
C ARG A 48 14.60 -6.54 -12.79
N THR A 49 14.48 -7.67 -12.09
CA THR A 49 15.40 -8.82 -12.23
C THR A 49 14.73 -10.16 -12.48
N GLY A 50 13.40 -10.24 -12.38
CA GLY A 50 12.62 -11.47 -12.46
C GLY A 50 12.72 -12.38 -11.23
N VAL A 51 13.48 -12.01 -10.20
CA VAL A 51 13.68 -12.85 -9.01
C VAL A 51 12.45 -12.79 -8.10
N PHE A 52 11.74 -13.91 -7.98
CA PHE A 52 10.60 -14.05 -7.05
C PHE A 52 11.07 -14.43 -5.65
N ARG A 53 11.00 -13.47 -4.73
CA ARG A 53 11.27 -13.66 -3.29
C ARG A 53 10.29 -12.77 -2.51
N PRO A 54 9.12 -13.29 -2.12
CA PRO A 54 8.16 -12.52 -1.33
C PRO A 54 8.73 -12.18 0.06
N SER A 55 8.16 -11.15 0.69
CA SER A 55 8.49 -10.82 2.07
C SER A 55 8.15 -12.00 3.00
N GLY A 56 8.90 -12.14 4.09
CA GLY A 56 8.54 -13.06 5.17
C GLY A 56 7.37 -12.54 6.04
N ALA A 57 7.04 -11.25 5.94
CA ALA A 57 5.89 -10.65 6.60
C ALA A 57 4.59 -10.89 5.81
N ASP A 58 3.46 -10.87 6.52
CA ASP A 58 2.13 -10.92 5.89
C ASP A 58 1.70 -9.53 5.42
N VAL A 59 2.31 -9.09 4.31
CA VAL A 59 2.13 -7.74 3.76
C VAL A 59 0.68 -7.44 3.43
N LEU A 60 -0.11 -8.43 2.98
CA LEU A 60 -1.52 -8.21 2.68
C LEU A 60 -2.32 -7.96 3.96
N ALA A 61 -2.08 -8.71 5.02
CA ALA A 61 -2.74 -8.47 6.31
C ALA A 61 -2.35 -7.10 6.91
N GLU A 62 -1.09 -6.69 6.79
CA GLU A 62 -0.62 -5.36 7.22
C GLU A 62 -1.36 -4.25 6.46
N LEU A 63 -1.46 -4.36 5.14
CA LEU A 63 -2.15 -3.39 4.29
C LEU A 63 -3.66 -3.36 4.54
N ASP A 64 -4.30 -4.52 4.73
CA ASP A 64 -5.73 -4.60 5.04
C ASP A 64 -6.06 -3.92 6.38
N ASN A 65 -5.19 -4.07 7.39
CA ASN A 65 -5.33 -3.37 8.66
C ASN A 65 -5.20 -1.84 8.50
N VAL A 66 -4.23 -1.38 7.69
CA VAL A 66 -4.09 0.05 7.34
C VAL A 66 -5.34 0.55 6.60
N ILE A 67 -5.84 -0.18 5.62
CA ILE A 67 -7.03 0.19 4.85
C ILE A 67 -8.24 0.34 5.77
N ALA A 68 -8.51 -0.66 6.62
CA ALA A 68 -9.66 -0.65 7.54
C ALA A 68 -9.60 0.52 8.53
N ARG A 69 -8.42 0.81 9.09
CA ARG A 69 -8.23 1.94 10.01
C ARG A 69 -8.36 3.29 9.29
N ALA A 70 -7.86 3.39 8.06
CA ALA A 70 -7.96 4.61 7.27
C ALA A 70 -9.43 4.90 6.90
N ASP A 71 -10.21 3.86 6.57
CA ASP A 71 -11.64 3.96 6.33
C ASP A 71 -12.41 4.44 7.55
N ALA A 72 -12.10 3.91 8.73
CA ALA A 72 -12.70 4.38 9.98
C ALA A 72 -12.42 5.88 10.21
N LEU A 73 -11.16 6.31 10.01
CA LEU A 73 -10.80 7.73 10.11
C LEU A 73 -11.49 8.59 9.03
N CYS A 74 -11.70 8.07 7.83
CA CYS A 74 -12.45 8.77 6.78
C CYS A 74 -13.92 9.02 7.16
N ALA A 75 -14.51 8.16 8.00
CA ALA A 75 -15.87 8.33 8.49
C ALA A 75 -15.96 9.38 9.62
N GLU A 76 -14.87 9.60 10.36
CA GLU A 76 -14.84 10.48 11.53
C GLU A 76 -14.29 11.88 11.23
N TYR A 77 -13.29 11.97 10.36
CA TYR A 77 -12.51 13.20 10.16
C TYR A 77 -13.09 14.09 9.07
N SER A 78 -12.69 15.36 9.07
CA SER A 78 -13.05 16.35 8.06
C SER A 78 -11.84 17.21 7.67
N GLY A 79 -12.00 18.05 6.64
CA GLY A 79 -10.95 18.98 6.20
C GLY A 79 -9.65 18.28 5.77
N SER A 80 -8.51 18.81 6.20
CA SER A 80 -7.18 18.30 5.84
C SER A 80 -6.90 16.91 6.38
N ASP A 81 -7.46 16.54 7.54
CA ASP A 81 -7.24 15.23 8.14
C ASP A 81 -8.04 14.14 7.41
N LEU A 82 -9.22 14.46 6.88
CA LEU A 82 -9.94 13.58 5.96
C LEU A 82 -9.15 13.34 4.67
N LEU A 83 -8.52 14.39 4.13
CA LEU A 83 -7.68 14.25 2.94
C LEU A 83 -6.50 13.31 3.21
N ALA A 84 -5.82 13.49 4.34
CA ALA A 84 -4.72 12.61 4.74
C ALA A 84 -5.17 11.16 4.92
N ALA A 85 -6.33 10.91 5.56
CA ALA A 85 -6.89 9.57 5.71
C ALA A 85 -7.18 8.92 4.35
N ARG A 86 -7.78 9.66 3.42
CA ARG A 86 -8.08 9.19 2.06
C ARG A 86 -6.82 8.87 1.26
N GLU A 87 -5.76 9.67 1.40
CA GLU A 87 -4.49 9.43 0.72
C GLU A 87 -3.76 8.22 1.28
N VAL A 88 -3.79 8.00 2.61
CA VAL A 88 -3.31 6.75 3.24
C VAL A 88 -4.09 5.54 2.72
N HIS A 89 -5.43 5.62 2.73
CA HIS A 89 -6.29 4.55 2.20
C HIS A 89 -5.94 4.22 0.75
N ALA A 90 -5.96 5.23 -0.14
CA ALA A 90 -5.73 5.05 -1.57
C ALA A 90 -4.33 4.47 -1.87
N TYR A 91 -3.30 4.93 -1.15
CA TYR A 91 -1.96 4.41 -1.29
C TYR A 91 -1.88 2.95 -0.82
N ALA A 92 -2.42 2.62 0.37
CA ALA A 92 -2.43 1.27 0.90
C ALA A 92 -3.15 0.29 -0.04
N THR A 93 -4.31 0.67 -0.58
CA THR A 93 -5.03 -0.13 -1.59
C THR A 93 -4.20 -0.37 -2.84
N LEU A 94 -3.49 0.65 -3.33
CA LEU A 94 -2.62 0.51 -4.49
C LEU A 94 -1.48 -0.47 -4.22
N VAL A 95 -0.81 -0.37 -3.06
CA VAL A 95 0.25 -1.32 -2.68
C VAL A 95 -0.32 -2.75 -2.57
N ALA A 96 -1.52 -2.92 -2.03
CA ALA A 96 -2.15 -4.23 -1.91
C ALA A 96 -2.42 -4.86 -3.28
N ILE A 97 -2.95 -4.08 -4.22
CA ILE A 97 -3.16 -4.52 -5.61
C ILE A 97 -1.82 -4.93 -6.26
N VAL A 98 -0.77 -4.13 -6.08
CA VAL A 98 0.57 -4.43 -6.60
C VAL A 98 1.13 -5.71 -6.01
N TYR A 99 1.08 -5.85 -4.68
CA TYR A 99 1.64 -7.02 -4.00
C TYR A 99 0.88 -8.30 -4.36
N GLN A 100 -0.45 -8.23 -4.44
CA GLN A 100 -1.27 -9.36 -4.90
C GLN A 100 -0.94 -9.75 -6.35
N GLY A 101 -0.75 -8.76 -7.24
CA GLY A 101 -0.32 -9.01 -8.62
C GLY A 101 1.07 -9.67 -8.70
N PHE A 102 2.00 -9.24 -7.85
CA PHE A 102 3.33 -9.84 -7.72
C PHE A 102 3.27 -11.30 -7.25
N LEU A 103 2.47 -11.61 -6.22
CA LEU A 103 2.32 -12.99 -5.75
C LEU A 103 1.75 -13.90 -6.84
N LYS A 104 0.72 -13.45 -7.56
CA LYS A 104 0.13 -14.18 -8.70
C LYS A 104 1.13 -14.40 -9.83
N ALA A 105 1.97 -13.40 -10.14
CA ALA A 105 2.97 -13.51 -11.20
C ALA A 105 4.13 -14.45 -10.84
N GLY A 106 4.44 -14.60 -9.55
CA GLY A 106 5.55 -15.41 -9.05
C GLY A 106 5.20 -16.85 -8.67
N GLN A 107 3.91 -17.20 -8.61
CA GLN A 107 3.41 -18.56 -8.47
C GLN A 107 2.92 -19.07 -9.83
N PRO A 108 3.81 -19.58 -10.70
CA PRO A 108 3.33 -20.32 -11.88
C PRO A 108 2.61 -21.58 -11.40
N ASP A 109 1.44 -21.84 -12.00
CA ASP A 109 0.68 -23.09 -11.84
C ASP A 109 1.55 -24.35 -12.03
#